data_AF-A0A954YYB2-F1
#
_entry.id   AF-A0A954YYB2-F1
#
_cell.length_a   1.000
_cell.length_b   1.000
_cell.length_c   1.000
_cell.angle_alpha   90.00
_cell.angle_beta   90.00
_cell.angle_gamma   90.00
#
_symmetry.space_group_name_H-M   'P 1'
#
loop_
_entity.id
_entity.type
_entity.pdbx_description
1 polymer ?
#
loop_
_entity_poly.entity_id
_entity_poly.type
_entity_poly.pdbx_seq_one_letter_code
_entity_poly.pdbx_strand_id
1 'polypeptide(L)'
;MFRGKSDYPPYLVRRRFRYAPIALIFISLILLLMVLEITGHVDSKYLGMSGMFALPFLVTMHYLGYRDKQRELARIRKIDYRVCTDCGYLLTGLGDSGACPECGKGFQLDELRKIWQRCENQIFPG
;
A
#
# COMPACT_ATOMS: atom_id res chain seq x y z
N MET A 1 -16.88 -7.41 -17.33
CA MET A 1 -17.81 -7.43 -16.18
C MET A 1 -17.00 -7.20 -14.90
N PHE A 2 -16.91 -5.95 -14.43
CA PHE A 2 -16.19 -5.61 -13.19
C PHE A 2 -17.13 -5.78 -11.99
N ARG A 3 -17.10 -6.97 -11.38
CA ARG A 3 -17.96 -7.35 -10.24
C ARG A 3 -17.29 -6.90 -8.93
N GLY A 4 -17.76 -5.79 -8.34
CA GLY A 4 -17.83 -5.53 -6.89
C GLY A 4 -16.61 -5.76 -5.97
N LYS A 5 -15.39 -5.94 -6.48
CA LYS A 5 -14.16 -6.02 -5.67
C LYS A 5 -13.35 -4.75 -5.90
N SER A 6 -13.12 -4.00 -4.82
CA SER A 6 -12.26 -2.82 -4.67
C SER A 6 -11.69 -2.26 -5.98
N ASP A 7 -12.05 -1.02 -6.36
CA ASP A 7 -11.55 -0.31 -7.57
C ASP A 7 -10.00 -0.19 -7.66
N TYR A 8 -9.26 -0.69 -6.67
CA TYR A 8 -7.82 -0.67 -6.64
C TYR A 8 -7.20 -1.77 -7.52
N PRO A 9 -6.26 -1.41 -8.40
CA PRO A 9 -5.41 -2.33 -9.14
C PRO A 9 -4.76 -3.37 -8.21
N PRO A 10 -4.85 -4.69 -8.50
CA PRO A 10 -4.21 -5.74 -7.71
C PRO A 10 -2.72 -5.48 -7.40
N TYR A 11 -2.00 -4.87 -8.34
CA TYR A 11 -0.63 -4.41 -8.16
C TYR A 11 -0.45 -3.50 -6.92
N LEU A 12 -1.34 -2.52 -6.72
CA LEU A 12 -1.25 -1.61 -5.57
C LEU A 12 -1.55 -2.32 -4.25
N VAL A 13 -2.44 -3.31 -4.26
CA VAL A 13 -2.79 -4.10 -3.07
C VAL A 13 -1.59 -4.91 -2.60
N ARG A 14 -0.87 -5.58 -3.51
CA ARG A 14 0.32 -6.39 -3.16
C ARG A 14 1.41 -5.54 -2.49
N ARG A 15 1.59 -4.29 -2.93
CA ARG A 15 2.58 -3.36 -2.37
C ARG A 15 2.23 -2.86 -0.97
N ARG A 16 0.94 -2.81 -0.60
CA ARG A 16 0.48 -2.43 0.75
C ARG A 16 1.05 -3.34 1.83
N PHE A 17 1.36 -4.59 1.52
CA PHE A 17 1.89 -5.57 2.47
C PHE A 17 3.38 -5.39 2.81
N ARG A 18 4.11 -4.45 2.17
CA ARG A 18 5.54 -4.23 2.45
C ARG A 18 5.83 -3.88 3.92
N TYR A 19 4.90 -3.18 4.56
CA TYR A 19 5.03 -2.71 5.95
C TYR A 19 4.34 -3.62 6.98
N ALA A 20 3.61 -4.64 6.53
CA ALA A 20 2.91 -5.58 7.39
C ALA A 20 3.83 -6.35 8.36
N PRO A 21 4.99 -6.91 7.96
CA PRO A 21 5.83 -7.66 8.91
C PRO A 21 6.41 -6.75 10.00
N ILE A 22 6.77 -5.51 9.66
CA ILE A 22 7.29 -4.54 10.64
C ILE A 22 6.22 -4.18 11.67
N ALA A 23 4.98 -3.94 11.20
CA ALA A 23 3.86 -3.70 12.10
C ALA A 23 3.56 -4.91 12.99
N LEU A 24 3.62 -6.13 12.45
CA LEU A 24 3.43 -7.36 13.23
C LEU A 24 4.49 -7.55 14.31
N ILE A 25 5.78 -7.37 13.98
CA ILE A 25 6.88 -7.45 14.97
C ILE A 25 6.67 -6.44 16.10
N PHE A 26 6.28 -5.21 15.75
CA PHE A 26 6.05 -4.15 16.72
C PHE A 26 4.84 -4.46 17.63
N ILE A 27 3.74 -4.96 17.05
CA ILE A 27 2.57 -5.42 17.82
C ILE A 27 2.96 -6.57 18.74
N SER A 28 3.73 -7.55 18.27
CA SER A 28 4.21 -8.67 19.07
C SER A 28 5.09 -8.21 20.25
N LEU A 29 5.95 -7.20 20.04
CA LEU A 29 6.75 -6.61 21.11
C LEU A 29 5.89 -5.91 22.16
N ILE A 30 4.88 -5.14 21.74
CA ILE A 30 3.94 -4.50 22.65
C ILE A 30 3.17 -5.56 23.47
N LEU A 31 2.68 -6.62 22.83
CA LEU A 31 1.98 -7.70 23.50
C LEU A 31 2.88 -8.44 24.50
N LEU A 32 4.15 -8.69 24.14
CA LEU A 32 5.12 -9.28 25.05
C LEU A 32 5.33 -8.41 26.29
N LEU A 33 5.48 -7.09 26.12
CA LEU A 33 5.61 -6.16 27.24
C LEU A 33 4.37 -6.18 28.14
N MET A 34 3.16 -6.19 27.56
CA MET A 34 1.92 -6.32 28.33
C MET A 34 1.87 -7.63 29.13
N VAL A 35 2.30 -8.76 28.55
CA VAL A 35 2.32 -10.07 29.25
C VAL A 35 3.31 -10.04 30.41
N LEU A 36 4.51 -9.51 30.21
CA LEU A 36 5.53 -9.41 31.25
C LEU A 36 5.10 -8.52 32.43
N GLU A 37 4.28 -7.51 32.17
CA GLU A 37 3.66 -6.69 33.20
C GLU A 37 2.59 -7.45 33.98
N ILE A 38 1.70 -8.17 33.30
CA ILE A 38 0.64 -8.97 33.95
C ILE A 38 1.25 -10.05 34.86
N THR A 39 2.39 -10.62 34.49
CA THR A 39 3.10 -11.61 35.32
C THR A 39 3.91 -10.97 36.45
N GLY A 40 3.87 -9.64 36.63
CA GLY A 40 4.58 -8.92 37.67
C GLY A 40 6.10 -8.92 37.50
N HIS A 41 6.60 -9.26 36.32
CA HIS A 41 8.04 -9.28 36.04
C HIS A 41 8.60 -7.88 35.72
N VAL A 42 7.74 -6.88 35.57
CA VAL A 42 8.09 -5.53 35.09
C VAL A 42 7.31 -4.46 35.88
N ASP A 43 7.99 -3.39 36.30
CA ASP A 43 7.38 -2.24 36.99
C ASP A 43 6.35 -1.50 36.10
N SER A 44 5.28 -0.98 36.70
CA SER A 44 4.20 -0.24 35.99
C SER A 44 4.67 0.99 35.20
N LYS A 45 5.86 1.53 35.48
CA LYS A 45 6.48 2.66 34.73
C LYS A 45 6.71 2.36 33.25
N TYR A 46 6.87 1.09 32.88
CA TYR A 46 7.12 0.68 31.50
C TYR A 46 5.84 0.69 30.62
N LEU A 47 4.65 0.67 31.22
CA LEU A 47 3.37 0.76 30.51
C LEU A 47 3.24 2.12 29.81
N GLY A 48 3.50 3.22 30.53
CA GLY A 48 3.47 4.57 29.98
C GLY A 48 4.46 4.78 28.83
N MET A 49 5.63 4.15 28.92
CA MET A 49 6.64 4.19 27.86
C MET A 49 6.17 3.45 26.60
N SER A 50 5.50 2.30 26.72
CA SER A 50 5.03 1.54 25.55
C SER A 50 4.03 2.34 24.70
N GLY A 51 3.09 3.05 25.34
CA GLY A 51 2.14 3.94 24.66
C GLY A 51 2.82 5.11 23.95
N MET A 52 3.88 5.67 24.57
CA MET A 52 4.66 6.78 24.01
C MET A 52 5.34 6.40 22.69
N PHE A 53 5.72 5.13 22.49
CA PHE A 53 6.30 4.67 21.22
C PHE A 53 5.26 4.14 20.24
N ALA A 54 4.15 3.57 20.73
CA ALA A 54 3.14 2.96 19.88
C ALA A 54 2.50 3.96 18.91
N LEU A 55 2.09 5.13 19.41
CA LEU A 55 1.37 6.10 18.62
C LEU A 55 2.26 6.75 17.53
N PRO A 56 3.48 7.25 17.82
CA PRO A 56 4.39 7.75 16.79
C PRO A 56 4.75 6.68 15.75
N PHE A 57 4.89 5.42 16.17
CA PHE A 57 5.17 4.32 15.25
C PHE A 57 4.00 4.11 14.26
N LEU A 58 2.76 4.02 14.76
CA LEU A 58 1.58 3.87 13.90
C LEU A 58 1.40 5.05 12.95
N VAL A 59 1.57 6.28 13.45
CA VAL A 59 1.50 7.51 12.64
C VAL A 59 2.59 7.51 11.56
N THR A 60 3.83 7.16 11.91
CA THR A 60 4.95 7.09 10.97
C THR A 60 4.69 6.04 9.88
N MET A 61 4.21 4.85 10.27
CA MET A 61 3.89 3.78 9.31
C MET A 61 2.75 4.17 8.37
N HIS A 62 1.72 4.85 8.89
CA HIS A 62 0.65 5.39 8.06
C HIS A 62 1.16 6.44 7.08
N TYR A 63 1.98 7.38 7.56
CA TYR A 63 2.58 8.44 6.74
C TYR A 63 3.50 7.88 5.65
N LEU A 64 4.36 6.91 5.97
CA LEU A 64 5.23 6.25 4.98
C LEU A 64 4.40 5.51 3.92
N GLY A 65 3.37 4.78 4.35
CA GLY A 65 2.44 4.11 3.43
C GLY A 65 1.69 5.10 2.52
N TYR A 66 1.27 6.24 3.06
CA TYR A 66 0.65 7.31 2.28
C TYR A 66 1.65 7.92 1.27
N ARG A 67 2.85 8.29 1.73
CA ARG A 67 3.90 8.88 0.90
C ARG A 67 4.35 7.96 -0.24
N ASP A 68 4.45 6.66 0.01
CA ASP A 68 4.80 5.68 -1.01
C ASP A 68 3.72 5.55 -2.09
N LYS A 69 2.44 5.62 -1.70
CA LYS A 69 1.32 5.68 -2.67
C LYS A 69 1.40 6.94 -3.51
N GLN A 70 1.67 8.10 -2.90
CA GLN A 70 1.83 9.35 -3.65
C GLN A 70 2.97 9.27 -4.66
N ARG A 71 4.14 8.79 -4.23
CA ARG A 71 5.31 8.65 -5.10
C ARG A 71 5.04 7.71 -6.26
N GLU A 72 4.31 6.63 -6.02
CA GLU A 72 3.99 5.67 -7.07
C GLU A 72 3.00 6.25 -8.08
N LEU A 73 1.92 6.88 -7.63
CA LEU A 73 0.97 7.52 -8.54
C LEU A 73 1.63 8.64 -9.34
N ALA A 74 2.51 9.43 -8.70
CA ALA A 74 3.30 10.43 -9.41
C ALA A 74 4.22 9.81 -10.47
N ARG A 75 4.82 8.65 -10.19
CA ARG A 75 5.62 7.89 -11.18
C ARG A 75 4.75 7.40 -12.33
N ILE A 76 3.59 6.81 -12.03
CA ILE A 76 2.64 6.30 -13.02
C ILE A 76 2.13 7.44 -13.92
N ARG A 77 1.85 8.60 -13.34
CA ARG A 77 1.44 9.81 -14.08
C ARG A 77 2.53 10.26 -15.06
N LYS A 78 3.81 10.22 -14.67
CA LYS A 78 4.94 10.58 -15.54
C LYS A 78 5.09 9.68 -16.78
N ILE A 79 4.59 8.46 -16.72
CA ILE A 79 4.60 7.50 -17.83
C ILE A 79 3.21 7.36 -18.47
N ASP A 80 2.37 8.39 -18.31
CA ASP A 80 1.03 8.47 -18.90
C ASP A 80 0.18 7.22 -18.60
N TYR A 81 0.26 6.74 -17.36
CA TYR A 81 -0.54 5.61 -16.87
C TYR A 81 -0.32 4.29 -17.62
N ARG A 82 0.82 4.14 -18.33
CA ARG A 82 1.24 2.91 -19.02
C ARG A 82 1.78 1.86 -18.06
N VAL A 83 0.95 1.44 -17.13
CA VAL A 83 1.24 0.36 -16.17
C VAL A 83 0.10 -0.63 -16.15
N CYS A 84 0.43 -1.91 -16.28
CA CYS A 84 -0.56 -2.98 -16.16
C CYS A 84 -1.20 -2.94 -14.76
N THR A 85 -2.53 -2.85 -14.71
CA THR A 85 -3.28 -2.80 -13.45
C THR A 85 -3.16 -4.08 -12.63
N ASP A 86 -2.82 -5.20 -13.27
CA ASP A 86 -2.79 -6.51 -12.64
C ASP A 86 -1.43 -6.85 -12.04
N CYS A 87 -0.38 -6.90 -12.87
CA CYS A 87 0.97 -7.26 -12.44
C CYS A 87 1.88 -6.07 -12.13
N GLY A 88 1.57 -4.85 -12.62
CA GLY A 88 2.41 -3.67 -12.45
C GLY A 88 3.52 -3.49 -13.49
N TYR A 89 3.53 -4.28 -14.56
CA TYR A 89 4.53 -4.14 -15.63
C TYR A 89 4.39 -2.81 -16.38
N LEU A 90 5.52 -2.23 -16.76
CA LEU A 90 5.60 -0.99 -17.54
C LEU A 90 5.27 -1.27 -19.00
N LEU A 91 4.18 -0.69 -19.50
CA LEU A 91 3.71 -0.86 -20.89
C LEU A 91 4.27 0.24 -21.82
N THR A 92 5.34 0.91 -21.40
CA THR A 92 6.02 1.93 -22.19
C THR A 92 6.68 1.28 -23.41
N GLY A 93 6.47 1.85 -24.60
CA GLY A 93 6.99 1.30 -25.86
C GLY A 93 6.09 0.25 -26.52
N LEU A 94 5.02 -0.19 -25.85
CA LEU A 94 3.94 -0.95 -26.48
C LEU A 94 2.92 0.00 -27.13
N GLY A 95 2.18 -0.50 -28.12
CA GLY A 95 1.08 0.23 -28.74
C GLY A 95 -0.05 0.56 -27.76
N ASP A 96 -1.08 1.26 -28.24
CA ASP A 96 -2.19 1.70 -27.39
C ASP A 96 -3.17 0.58 -27.00
N SER A 97 -3.01 -0.60 -27.61
CA SER A 97 -3.70 -1.81 -27.21
C SER A 97 -2.82 -3.03 -27.41
N GLY A 98 -3.08 -4.09 -26.65
CA GLY A 98 -2.34 -5.34 -26.74
C GLY A 98 -2.53 -6.21 -25.51
N ALA A 99 -1.60 -7.13 -25.29
CA ALA A 99 -1.54 -7.94 -24.09
C ALA A 99 -0.28 -7.59 -23.28
N CYS A 100 -0.41 -7.61 -21.96
CA CYS A 100 0.74 -7.46 -21.07
C CYS A 100 1.69 -8.65 -21.25
N PRO A 101 3.00 -8.43 -21.49
CA PRO A 101 3.95 -9.52 -21.70
C PRO A 101 4.21 -10.38 -20.46
N GLU A 102 3.95 -9.84 -19.25
CA GLU A 102 4.17 -10.57 -17.99
C GLU A 102 2.98 -11.47 -17.60
N CYS A 103 1.75 -10.96 -17.72
CA CYS A 103 0.57 -11.69 -17.25
C CYS A 103 -0.44 -12.05 -18.34
N GLY A 104 -0.18 -11.68 -19.60
CA GLY A 104 -1.07 -11.93 -20.73
C GLY A 104 -2.36 -11.11 -20.75
N LYS A 105 -2.62 -10.27 -19.74
CA LYS A 105 -3.86 -9.50 -19.64
C LYS A 105 -3.95 -8.47 -20.77
N GLY A 106 -5.05 -8.52 -21.50
CA GLY A 106 -5.39 -7.52 -22.52
C GLY A 106 -5.52 -6.11 -21.92
N PHE A 107 -5.08 -5.10 -22.65
CA PHE A 107 -5.21 -3.71 -22.25
C PHE A 107 -5.58 -2.81 -23.43
N GLN A 108 -6.25 -1.72 -23.10
CA GLN A 108 -6.38 -0.53 -23.94
C GLN A 108 -5.92 0.68 -23.11
N LEU A 109 -5.13 1.56 -23.72
CA LEU A 109 -4.50 2.68 -23.03
C LEU A 109 -5.52 3.63 -22.42
N ASP A 110 -6.58 3.97 -23.16
CA ASP A 110 -7.62 4.87 -22.67
C ASP A 110 -8.38 4.28 -21.48
N GLU A 111 -8.61 2.96 -21.47
CA GLU A 111 -9.21 2.27 -20.34
C GLU A 111 -8.27 2.24 -19.13
N LEU A 112 -6.98 1.95 -19.35
CA LEU A 112 -5.95 2.00 -18.31
C LEU A 112 -5.89 3.39 -17.67
N ARG A 113 -5.85 4.45 -18.49
CA ARG A 113 -5.81 5.84 -18.02
C ARG A 113 -7.02 6.15 -17.14
N LYS A 114 -8.23 5.78 -17.57
CA LYS A 114 -9.47 5.96 -16.77
C LYS A 114 -9.41 5.22 -15.43
N ILE A 115 -8.91 3.99 -15.40
CA ILE A 115 -8.79 3.20 -14.17
C ILE A 115 -7.80 3.89 -13.20
N TRP A 116 -6.63 4.28 -13.68
CA TRP A 116 -5.63 4.92 -12.84
C TRP A 116 -6.05 6.31 -12.36
N GLN A 117 -6.69 7.11 -13.19
CA GLN A 117 -7.25 8.41 -12.80
C GLN A 117 -8.33 8.26 -11.71
N ARG A 118 -9.19 7.23 -11.81
CA ARG A 118 -10.15 6.92 -10.73
C ARG A 118 -9.45 6.60 -9.43
N CYS A 119 -8.39 5.79 -9.48
CA CYS A 119 -7.60 5.45 -8.29
C CYS A 119 -6.92 6.68 -7.69
N GLU A 120 -6.42 7.56 -8.53
CA GLU A 120 -5.79 8.81 -8.12
C GLU A 120 -6.78 9.74 -7.41
N ASN A 121 -7.98 9.93 -7.96
CA ASN A 121 -9.03 10.74 -7.34
C ASN A 121 -9.54 10.15 -6.01
N GLN A 122 -9.51 8.83 -5.85
CA GLN A 122 -9.86 8.18 -4.58
C GLN A 122 -8.79 8.40 -3.49
N ILE A 123 -7.52 8.53 -3.87
CA ILE A 123 -6.40 8.72 -2.95
C ILE A 123 -6.16 10.21 -2.65
N PHE A 124 -6.47 11.09 -3.59
CA PHE A 124 -6.38 12.55 -3.49
C PHE A 124 -7.72 13.20 -3.84
N PRO A 125 -8.71 13.17 -2.93
CA PRO A 125 -9.87 14.03 -3.08
C PRO A 125 -9.39 15.48 -2.98
N GLY A 126 -9.65 16.28 -4.03
CA GLY A 126 -9.32 17.70 -4.08
C GLY A 126 -10.13 18.54 -3.10
#